data_AF-A0A8S1PB34-F1
#
_entry.id   AF-A0A8S1PB34-F1
#
_cell.length_a   1.000
_cell.length_b   1.000
_cell.length_c   1.000
_cell.angle_alpha   90.00
_cell.angle_beta   90.00
_cell.angle_gamma   90.00
#
_symmetry.space_group_name_H-M   'P 1'
#
loop_
_entity.id
_entity.type
_entity.pdbx_description
1 polymer ?
#
loop_
_entity_poly.entity_id
_entity_poly.type
_entity_poly.pdbx_seq_one_letter_code
_entity_poly.pdbx_strand_id
1 'polypeptide(L)'
;MIYVKRLIEKAIIPKKGSLKAAGYDLFSAEDTIVPAKGKQVIKTGISMALLEGTYGRIAPRSGLAAKNFIDVGAGVIDEDYRGEICVLLFNFGDNDFKVNYGDRIAQMIIEYVVQTEIQETENLSETQRGEGGFGSTGVKLIQNTNNQSQQLKQKLQNLQQLNNDQPEPWQELTILDLYSLFSNGHINSKQKQQLGEITMKGDKKVYELFKKNEGKNEQIIIQQLLNLIEE
;
A
#
# COMPACT_ATOMS: atom_id res chain seq x y z
N MET A 1 23.39 -2.53 18.78
CA MET A 1 23.25 -1.07 18.97
C MET A 1 23.75 -0.38 17.71
N ILE A 2 23.25 0.81 17.38
CA ILE A 2 23.77 1.62 16.25
C ILE A 2 24.74 2.63 16.83
N TYR A 3 25.93 2.73 16.24
CA TYR A 3 26.96 3.69 16.65
C TYR A 3 27.10 4.79 15.60
N VAL A 4 27.31 6.02 16.05
CA VAL A 4 27.50 7.18 15.19
C VAL A 4 28.76 7.92 15.63
N LYS A 5 29.64 8.23 14.68
CA LYS A 5 30.84 9.04 14.89
C LYS A 5 30.76 10.32 14.06
N ARG A 6 30.89 11.47 14.73
CA ARG A 6 31.09 12.76 14.06
C ARG A 6 32.46 12.77 13.38
N LEU A 7 32.48 13.15 12.10
CA LEU A 7 33.69 13.38 11.31
C LEU A 7 34.11 14.84 11.35
N ILE A 8 33.15 15.74 11.59
CA ILE A 8 33.39 17.15 11.87
C ILE A 8 32.72 17.55 13.19
N GLU A 9 33.30 18.50 13.92
CA GLU A 9 32.85 18.89 15.27
C GLU A 9 31.36 19.27 15.30
N LYS A 10 30.90 20.02 14.29
CA LYS A 10 29.55 20.58 14.28
C LYS A 10 28.47 19.60 13.78
N ALA A 11 28.84 18.42 13.28
CA ALA A 11 27.89 17.48 12.68
C ALA A 11 26.75 17.11 13.66
N ILE A 12 25.53 17.03 13.13
CA ILE A 12 24.34 16.78 13.93
C ILE A 12 24.05 15.27 13.95
N ILE A 13 23.91 14.71 15.15
CA ILE A 13 23.61 13.29 15.32
C ILE A 13 22.16 13.01 14.87
N PRO A 14 21.92 11.95 14.08
CA PRO A 14 20.58 11.62 13.61
C PRO A 14 19.60 11.41 14.76
N LYS A 15 18.36 11.91 14.58
CA LYS A 15 17.32 11.92 15.61
C LYS A 15 15.99 11.50 15.02
N LYS A 16 15.19 10.76 15.77
CA LYS A 16 13.79 10.51 15.42
C LYS A 16 12.93 11.76 15.61
N GLY A 17 12.06 12.03 14.64
CA GLY A 17 11.09 13.12 14.71
C GLY A 17 9.96 12.87 15.73
N SER A 18 9.66 11.60 16.03
CA SER A 18 8.69 11.18 17.05
C SER A 18 9.09 9.81 17.62
N LEU A 19 8.49 9.41 18.74
CA LEU A 19 8.80 8.14 19.41
C LEU A 19 8.64 6.92 18.47
N LYS A 20 7.62 6.95 17.61
CA LYS A 20 7.28 5.88 16.67
C LYS A 20 7.74 6.15 15.24
N ALA A 21 8.58 7.17 15.02
CA ALA A 21 9.11 7.43 13.69
C ALA A 21 9.95 6.23 13.20
N ALA A 22 9.77 5.88 11.94
CA ALA A 22 10.54 4.82 11.28
C ALA A 22 12.00 5.23 11.10
N GLY A 23 12.22 6.44 10.58
CA GLY A 23 13.55 6.94 10.26
C GLY A 23 14.15 7.91 11.28
N TYR A 24 15.48 8.02 11.25
CA TYR A 24 16.26 9.06 11.91
C TYR A 24 16.54 10.18 10.93
N ASP A 25 16.13 11.41 11.23
CA ASP A 25 16.41 12.58 10.39
C ASP A 25 17.94 12.73 10.20
N LEU A 26 18.36 12.90 8.95
CA LEU A 26 19.75 13.22 8.55
C LEU A 26 19.85 14.72 8.24
N PHE A 27 20.96 15.32 8.65
CA PHE A 27 21.16 16.76 8.59
C PHE A 27 22.30 17.10 7.63
N SER A 28 22.16 18.22 6.90
CA SER A 28 23.26 18.75 6.08
C SER A 28 24.40 19.24 6.95
N ALA A 29 25.63 18.95 6.54
CA ALA A 29 26.86 19.50 7.12
C ALA A 29 27.42 20.70 6.33
N GLU A 30 26.71 21.18 5.31
CA GLU A 30 27.16 22.25 4.43
C GLU A 30 25.98 23.08 3.86
N ASP A 31 26.29 24.30 3.43
CA ASP A 31 25.39 25.11 2.62
C ASP A 31 25.58 24.72 1.14
N THR A 32 24.50 24.40 0.44
CA THR A 32 24.56 24.02 -0.98
C THR A 32 23.24 24.30 -1.69
N ILE A 33 23.26 24.15 -3.01
CA ILE A 33 22.07 24.18 -3.87
C ILE A 33 21.93 22.82 -4.53
N VAL A 34 20.70 22.31 -4.60
CA VAL A 34 20.32 21.22 -5.51
C VAL A 34 19.69 21.86 -6.75
N PRO A 35 20.40 21.89 -7.90
CA PRO A 35 19.93 22.62 -9.08
C PRO A 35 18.56 22.11 -9.56
N ALA A 36 17.74 22.98 -10.13
CA ALA A 36 16.51 22.60 -10.81
C ALA A 36 16.78 21.51 -11.86
N LYS A 37 15.93 20.48 -11.91
CA LYS A 37 16.11 19.28 -12.75
C LYS A 37 17.47 18.59 -12.59
N GLY A 38 18.13 18.80 -11.45
CA GLY A 38 19.49 18.37 -11.18
C GLY A 38 19.59 17.42 -9.99
N LYS A 39 20.83 17.23 -9.55
CA LYS A 39 21.16 16.42 -8.38
C LYS A 39 22.32 17.00 -7.60
N GLN A 40 22.39 16.70 -6.32
CA GLN A 40 23.52 17.06 -5.48
C GLN A 40 23.79 15.99 -4.43
N VAL A 41 25.07 15.70 -4.19
CA VAL A 41 25.51 14.87 -3.07
C VAL A 41 25.84 15.79 -1.91
N ILE A 42 25.15 15.62 -0.80
CA ILE A 42 25.26 16.48 0.39
C ILE A 42 25.87 15.69 1.53
N LYS A 43 26.94 16.24 2.10
CA LYS A 43 27.63 15.63 3.24
C LYS A 43 26.82 15.77 4.52
N THR A 44 26.90 14.77 5.39
CA THR A 44 26.27 14.80 6.73
C THR A 44 27.28 14.99 7.85
N GLY A 45 28.58 14.85 7.57
CA GLY A 45 29.63 14.97 8.58
C GLY A 45 29.64 13.84 9.61
N ILE A 46 28.96 12.71 9.35
CA ILE A 46 28.92 11.55 10.24
C ILE A 46 29.30 10.26 9.51
N SER A 47 29.79 9.30 10.28
CA SER A 47 29.93 7.89 9.91
C SER A 47 29.12 7.04 10.89
N MET A 48 28.68 5.86 10.46
CA MET A 48 27.82 5.00 11.28
C MET A 48 28.30 3.55 11.24
N ALA A 49 28.05 2.81 12.33
CA ALA A 49 28.08 1.35 12.34
C ALA A 49 26.66 0.87 12.65
N LEU A 50 26.09 0.12 11.71
CA LEU A 50 24.70 -0.33 11.76
C LEU A 50 24.57 -1.62 12.58
N LEU A 51 23.32 -2.07 12.76
CA LEU A 51 23.04 -3.35 13.42
C LEU A 51 23.33 -4.50 12.44
N GLU A 52 23.88 -5.59 12.95
CA GLU A 52 24.07 -6.82 12.18
C GLU A 52 22.75 -7.31 11.55
N GLY A 53 22.81 -7.74 10.29
CA GLY A 53 21.64 -8.19 9.51
C GLY A 53 20.75 -7.03 9.04
N THR A 54 21.28 -5.81 9.02
CA THR A 54 20.55 -4.62 8.56
C THR A 54 21.37 -3.79 7.59
N TYR A 55 20.68 -3.00 6.77
CA TYR A 55 21.28 -1.90 6.03
C TYR A 55 20.56 -0.59 6.36
N GLY A 56 21.22 0.53 6.09
CA GLY A 56 20.66 1.86 6.27
C GLY A 56 20.08 2.34 4.96
N ARG A 57 18.75 2.45 4.87
CA ARG A 57 18.10 3.09 3.73
C ARG A 57 17.95 4.59 3.96
N ILE A 58 18.61 5.40 3.15
CA ILE A 58 18.33 6.83 3.06
C ILE A 58 17.04 7.02 2.27
N ALA A 59 16.01 7.53 2.95
CA ALA A 59 14.67 7.70 2.43
C ALA A 59 14.30 9.19 2.34
N PRO A 60 13.43 9.57 1.37
CA PRO A 60 12.97 10.95 1.25
C PRO A 60 12.10 11.36 2.43
N ARG A 61 12.10 12.67 2.73
CA ARG A 61 11.17 13.29 3.68
C ARG A 61 9.95 13.78 2.93
N SER A 62 8.75 13.36 3.34
CA SER A 62 7.50 13.66 2.63
C SER A 62 7.27 15.16 2.41
N GLY A 63 7.66 16.01 3.36
CA GLY A 63 7.55 17.46 3.23
C GLY A 63 8.40 18.04 2.10
N LEU A 64 9.62 17.52 1.89
CA LEU A 64 10.50 17.98 0.80
C LEU A 64 10.01 17.45 -0.56
N ALA A 65 9.55 16.20 -0.59
CA ALA A 65 8.97 15.60 -1.79
C ALA A 65 7.73 16.36 -2.27
N ALA A 66 6.77 16.62 -1.37
CA ALA A 66 5.50 17.25 -1.75
C ALA A 66 5.61 18.74 -2.06
N LYS A 67 6.50 19.48 -1.38
CA LYS A 67 6.58 20.94 -1.51
C LYS A 67 7.64 21.43 -2.47
N ASN A 68 8.73 20.69 -2.61
CA ASN A 68 9.92 21.10 -3.37
C ASN A 68 10.27 20.12 -4.49
N PHE A 69 9.49 19.04 -4.66
CA PHE A 69 9.74 17.99 -5.64
C PHE A 69 11.14 17.37 -5.52
N ILE A 70 11.57 17.17 -4.27
CA ILE A 70 12.86 16.56 -3.92
C ILE A 70 12.69 15.07 -3.63
N ASP A 71 13.58 14.26 -4.19
CA ASP A 71 13.69 12.84 -3.90
C ASP A 71 15.12 12.43 -3.53
N VAL A 72 15.28 11.21 -3.02
CA VAL A 72 16.58 10.64 -2.65
C VAL A 72 16.99 9.58 -3.65
N GLY A 73 18.23 9.68 -4.15
CA GLY A 73 18.87 8.67 -4.99
C GLY A 73 19.76 7.71 -4.21
N ALA A 74 20.11 6.59 -4.84
CA ALA A 74 20.95 5.53 -4.28
C ALA A 74 20.43 5.05 -2.91
N GLY A 75 21.01 5.56 -1.82
CA GLY A 75 20.43 5.45 -0.49
C GLY A 75 20.61 4.10 0.20
N VAL A 76 21.41 3.18 -0.33
CA VAL A 76 21.81 1.95 0.37
C VAL A 76 23.12 2.21 1.10
N ILE A 77 23.09 2.15 2.43
CA ILE A 77 24.27 2.19 3.29
C ILE A 77 24.50 0.79 3.85
N ASP A 78 25.55 0.15 3.38
CA ASP A 78 25.91 -1.20 3.78
C ASP A 78 26.32 -1.28 5.26
N GLU A 79 26.11 -2.45 5.86
CA GLU A 79 26.40 -2.72 7.27
C GLU A 79 27.87 -2.48 7.63
N ASP A 80 28.78 -2.79 6.70
CA ASP A 80 30.24 -2.69 6.83
C ASP A 80 30.80 -1.35 6.36
N TYR A 81 29.97 -0.45 5.84
CA TYR A 81 30.40 0.88 5.44
C TYR A 81 30.79 1.72 6.68
N ARG A 82 32.00 2.30 6.65
CA ARG A 82 32.53 3.17 7.73
C ARG A 82 32.92 4.56 7.25
N GLY A 83 32.67 4.85 5.98
CA GLY A 83 32.91 6.18 5.40
C GLY A 83 31.89 7.21 5.86
N GLU A 84 31.99 8.41 5.29
CA GLU A 84 31.02 9.47 5.52
C GLU A 84 29.67 9.11 4.89
N ILE A 85 28.59 9.27 5.65
CA ILE A 85 27.23 9.15 5.12
C ILE A 85 26.95 10.40 4.29
N CYS A 86 26.58 10.22 3.03
CA CYS A 86 26.19 11.31 2.14
C CYS A 86 24.78 11.08 1.62
N VAL A 87 24.05 12.17 1.39
CA VAL A 87 22.68 12.14 0.88
C VAL A 87 22.70 12.62 -0.57
N LEU A 88 22.35 11.75 -1.51
CA LEU A 88 22.12 12.14 -2.90
C LEU A 88 20.68 12.64 -3.04
N LEU A 89 20.49 13.94 -3.27
CA LEU A 89 19.18 14.51 -3.57
C LEU A 89 19.02 14.69 -5.08
N PHE A 90 17.83 14.35 -5.58
CA PHE A 90 17.33 14.75 -6.88
C PHE A 90 16.33 15.88 -6.71
N ASN A 91 16.41 16.89 -7.57
CA ASN A 91 15.42 17.95 -7.65
C ASN A 91 14.69 17.84 -8.99
N PHE A 92 13.44 17.39 -8.96
CA PHE A 92 12.59 17.31 -10.13
C PHE A 92 11.78 18.60 -10.37
N GLY A 93 11.90 19.59 -9.50
CA GLY A 93 11.28 20.90 -9.64
C GLY A 93 11.98 21.79 -10.67
N ASP A 94 11.32 22.90 -10.99
CA ASP A 94 11.81 23.90 -11.95
C ASP A 94 12.63 25.03 -11.28
N ASN A 95 12.71 25.01 -9.94
CA ASN A 95 13.47 25.98 -9.16
C ASN A 95 14.58 25.28 -8.38
N ASP A 96 15.70 25.96 -8.21
CA ASP A 96 16.79 25.53 -7.35
C ASP A 96 16.32 25.35 -5.90
N PHE A 97 16.75 24.27 -5.27
CA PHE A 97 16.46 23.99 -3.87
C PHE A 97 17.67 24.30 -3.01
N LYS A 98 17.55 25.35 -2.19
CA LYS A 98 18.59 25.73 -1.24
C LYS A 98 18.57 24.81 -0.03
N VAL A 99 19.74 24.27 0.30
CA VAL A 99 20.00 23.51 1.52
C VAL A 99 20.97 24.33 2.36
N ASN A 100 20.60 24.61 3.60
CA ASN A 100 21.48 25.25 4.56
C ASN A 100 22.06 24.19 5.49
N TYR A 101 23.19 24.52 6.09
CA TYR A 101 23.78 23.79 7.19
C TYR A 101 22.73 23.47 8.26
N GLY A 102 22.65 22.21 8.68
CA GLY A 102 21.72 21.76 9.70
C GLY A 102 20.28 21.54 9.22
N ASP A 103 19.97 21.76 7.95
CA ASP A 103 18.67 21.38 7.40
C ASP A 103 18.50 19.86 7.40
N ARG A 104 17.30 19.40 7.73
CA ARG A 104 16.92 17.98 7.66
C ARG A 104 16.62 17.60 6.22
N ILE A 105 17.53 16.90 5.58
CA ILE A 105 17.51 16.67 4.12
C ILE A 105 17.00 15.28 3.73
N ALA A 106 17.13 14.29 4.60
CA ALA A 106 16.64 12.93 4.40
C ALA A 106 16.35 12.26 5.74
N GLN A 107 15.94 11.00 5.73
CA GLN A 107 15.85 10.18 6.93
C GLN A 107 16.45 8.80 6.68
N MET A 108 17.18 8.25 7.64
CA MET A 108 17.71 6.89 7.58
C MET A 108 16.74 5.92 8.25
N ILE A 109 16.27 4.93 7.50
CA ILE A 109 15.49 3.80 8.00
C ILE A 109 16.42 2.60 8.09
N ILE A 110 16.38 1.90 9.21
CA ILE A 110 17.19 0.68 9.42
C ILE A 110 16.31 -0.48 9.02
N GLU A 111 16.69 -1.16 7.94
CA GLU A 111 15.91 -2.24 7.36
C GLU A 111 16.62 -3.57 7.53
N TYR A 112 15.87 -4.56 8.02
CA TYR A 112 16.36 -5.93 8.11
C TYR A 112 16.49 -6.53 6.72
N VAL A 113 17.60 -7.21 6.50
CA VAL A 113 17.87 -7.96 5.27
C VAL A 113 18.28 -9.38 5.62
N VAL A 114 17.88 -10.31 4.75
CA VAL A 114 18.33 -11.69 4.84
C VAL A 114 19.61 -11.82 4.04
N GLN A 115 20.70 -12.21 4.70
CA GLN A 115 21.93 -12.61 4.02
C GLN A 115 21.78 -14.07 3.62
N THR A 116 21.75 -14.32 2.31
CA THR A 116 21.61 -15.67 1.74
C THR A 116 22.55 -15.83 0.57
N GLU A 117 22.98 -17.06 0.33
CA GLU A 117 23.71 -17.43 -0.87
C GLU A 117 22.76 -17.55 -2.06
N ILE A 118 23.24 -17.19 -3.26
CA ILE A 118 22.50 -17.36 -4.51
C ILE A 118 22.89 -18.71 -5.10
N GLN A 119 21.90 -19.56 -5.36
CA GLN A 119 22.09 -20.86 -6.01
C GLN A 119 21.43 -20.86 -7.40
N GLU A 120 22.20 -21.16 -8.44
CA GLU A 120 21.69 -21.35 -9.81
C GLU A 120 20.88 -22.65 -9.92
N THR A 121 19.80 -22.65 -10.69
CA THR A 121 18.92 -23.80 -10.93
C THR A 121 18.41 -23.79 -12.37
N GLU A 122 18.14 -24.97 -12.93
CA GLU A 122 17.56 -25.10 -14.28
C GLU A 122 16.08 -24.67 -14.32
N ASN A 123 15.36 -24.78 -13.20
CA ASN A 123 13.92 -24.50 -13.13
C ASN A 123 13.52 -23.84 -11.81
N LEU A 124 12.47 -23.01 -11.85
CA LEU A 124 11.80 -22.42 -10.69
C LEU A 124 10.41 -23.04 -10.50
N SER A 125 9.89 -23.01 -9.28
CA SER A 125 8.52 -23.45 -8.99
C SER A 125 7.49 -22.52 -9.64
N GLU A 126 6.42 -23.08 -10.19
CA GLU A 126 5.30 -22.30 -10.71
C GLU A 126 4.56 -21.55 -9.59
N THR A 127 4.07 -20.36 -9.89
CA THR A 127 3.22 -19.57 -9.00
C THR A 127 2.02 -19.04 -9.76
N GLN A 128 0.93 -18.73 -9.05
CA GLN A 128 -0.25 -18.11 -9.66
C GLN A 128 0.06 -16.82 -10.44
N ARG A 129 1.10 -16.07 -10.04
CA ARG A 129 1.51 -14.83 -10.71
C ARG A 129 2.34 -15.10 -11.98
N GLY A 130 3.11 -16.19 -12.01
CA GLY A 130 3.99 -16.54 -13.13
C GLY A 130 4.88 -15.36 -13.56
N GLU A 131 4.90 -15.09 -14.86
CA GLU A 131 5.70 -14.02 -15.50
C GLU A 131 5.07 -12.61 -15.41
N GLY A 132 3.94 -12.44 -14.71
CA GLY A 132 3.20 -11.18 -14.67
C GLY A 132 3.91 -10.06 -13.88
N GLY A 133 4.47 -9.06 -14.57
CA GLY A 133 5.09 -7.86 -14.00
C GLY A 133 4.50 -6.53 -14.50
N PHE A 134 5.05 -5.39 -14.07
CA PHE A 134 4.79 -4.05 -14.64
C PHE A 134 3.32 -3.65 -14.83
N GLY A 135 2.50 -3.79 -13.78
CA GLY A 135 1.08 -3.46 -13.86
C GLY A 135 0.21 -4.59 -14.41
N SER A 136 0.68 -5.84 -14.37
CA SER A 136 -0.09 -7.06 -14.70
C SER A 136 -1.39 -7.21 -13.89
N THR A 137 -1.50 -6.56 -12.74
CA THR A 137 -2.72 -6.52 -11.92
C THR A 137 -3.67 -5.37 -12.30
N GLY A 138 -3.34 -4.61 -13.34
CA GLY A 138 -4.10 -3.44 -13.80
C GLY A 138 -4.02 -2.24 -12.86
N VAL A 139 -4.50 -1.09 -13.35
CA VAL A 139 -4.62 0.17 -12.59
C VAL A 139 -6.08 0.44 -12.17
N LYS A 140 -7.04 -0.29 -12.75
CA LYS A 140 -8.48 -0.13 -12.51
C LYS A 140 -9.05 -1.39 -11.87
N LEU A 141 -9.64 -1.25 -10.68
CA LEU A 141 -10.52 -2.26 -10.08
C LEU A 141 -11.84 -2.44 -10.87
N ILE A 142 -12.12 -1.59 -11.87
CA ILE A 142 -13.45 -1.38 -12.47
C ILE A 142 -13.54 -1.97 -13.90
N GLN A 143 -13.28 -3.28 -14.05
CA GLN A 143 -13.67 -3.99 -15.29
C GLN A 143 -14.46 -5.29 -15.05
N ASN A 144 -14.63 -5.74 -13.80
CA ASN A 144 -15.19 -7.07 -13.51
C ASN A 144 -16.61 -7.12 -12.93
N THR A 145 -17.22 -5.99 -12.53
CA THR A 145 -18.58 -6.02 -11.95
C THR A 145 -19.66 -6.46 -12.94
N ASN A 146 -19.59 -6.02 -14.20
CA ASN A 146 -20.60 -6.39 -15.21
C ASN A 146 -20.54 -7.88 -15.58
N ASN A 147 -19.34 -8.46 -15.64
CA ASN A 147 -19.16 -9.88 -15.95
C ASN A 147 -19.59 -10.77 -14.77
N GLN A 148 -19.31 -10.35 -13.52
CA GLN A 148 -19.72 -11.10 -12.33
C GLN A 148 -21.25 -11.11 -12.16
N SER A 149 -21.93 -9.97 -12.28
CA SER A 149 -23.39 -9.93 -12.17
C SER A 149 -24.08 -10.71 -13.29
N GLN A 150 -23.53 -10.71 -14.51
CA GLN A 150 -24.05 -11.55 -15.61
C GLN A 150 -23.85 -13.04 -15.36
N GLN A 151 -22.66 -13.45 -14.89
CA GLN A 151 -22.38 -14.85 -14.52
C GLN A 151 -23.29 -15.32 -13.36
N LEU A 152 -23.52 -14.47 -12.36
CA LEU A 152 -24.44 -14.77 -11.25
C LEU A 152 -25.89 -14.88 -11.72
N LYS A 153 -26.35 -14.02 -12.64
CA LYS A 153 -27.69 -14.10 -13.25
C LYS A 153 -27.86 -15.41 -14.03
N GLN A 154 -26.84 -15.82 -14.80
CA GLN A 154 -26.86 -17.11 -15.50
C GLN A 154 -26.89 -18.28 -14.52
N LYS A 155 -26.10 -18.23 -13.43
CA LYS A 155 -26.11 -19.26 -12.38
C LYS A 155 -27.48 -19.37 -11.72
N LEU A 156 -28.12 -18.24 -11.38
CA LEU A 156 -29.47 -18.22 -10.80
C LEU A 156 -30.51 -18.82 -11.76
N GLN A 157 -30.45 -18.46 -13.05
CA GLN A 157 -31.35 -19.03 -14.07
C GLN A 157 -31.16 -20.55 -14.22
N ASN A 158 -29.91 -21.01 -14.22
CA ASN A 158 -29.62 -22.45 -14.29
C ASN A 158 -30.14 -23.18 -13.04
N LEU A 159 -30.00 -22.60 -11.84
CA LEU A 159 -30.53 -23.17 -10.60
C LEU A 159 -32.07 -23.19 -10.58
N GLN A 160 -32.74 -22.19 -11.17
CA GLN A 160 -34.21 -22.15 -11.29
C GLN A 160 -34.76 -23.17 -12.30
N GLN A 161 -33.97 -23.60 -13.29
CA GLN A 161 -34.38 -24.58 -14.30
C GLN A 161 -34.24 -26.04 -13.80
N LEU A 162 -33.50 -26.28 -12.73
CA LEU A 162 -33.42 -27.57 -12.04
C LEU A 162 -34.65 -27.74 -11.14
N ASN A 163 -35.67 -28.47 -11.62
CA ASN A 163 -37.01 -28.49 -11.03
C ASN A 163 -37.13 -29.26 -9.69
N ASN A 164 -37.87 -28.63 -8.77
CA ASN A 164 -38.79 -29.07 -7.70
C ASN A 164 -38.38 -29.85 -6.43
N ASP A 165 -37.21 -30.47 -6.31
CA ASP A 165 -36.82 -31.14 -5.03
C ASP A 165 -35.51 -30.60 -4.43
N GLN A 166 -35.12 -29.39 -4.81
CA GLN A 166 -33.92 -28.73 -4.30
C GLN A 166 -34.29 -27.47 -3.50
N PRO A 167 -33.47 -27.10 -2.49
CA PRO A 167 -33.64 -25.86 -1.75
C PRO A 167 -33.76 -24.68 -2.73
N GLU A 168 -34.68 -23.77 -2.43
CA GLU A 168 -34.95 -22.60 -3.25
C GLU A 168 -33.64 -21.90 -3.64
N PRO A 169 -33.45 -21.49 -4.91
CA PRO A 169 -32.13 -21.19 -5.48
C PRO A 169 -31.37 -20.05 -4.79
N TRP A 170 -32.05 -19.21 -3.99
CA TRP A 170 -31.44 -18.17 -3.15
C TRP A 170 -30.77 -18.71 -1.87
N GLN A 171 -31.05 -19.95 -1.46
CA GLN A 171 -30.45 -20.58 -0.27
C GLN A 171 -28.95 -20.84 -0.44
N GLU A 172 -28.46 -20.94 -1.68
CA GLU A 172 -27.03 -21.10 -1.99
C GLU A 172 -26.31 -19.77 -2.29
N LEU A 173 -27.00 -18.64 -2.13
CA LEU A 173 -26.44 -17.31 -2.37
C LEU A 173 -26.08 -16.62 -1.05
N THR A 174 -24.94 -15.94 -1.04
CA THR A 174 -24.58 -15.05 0.06
C THR A 174 -25.32 -13.72 -0.08
N ILE A 175 -25.36 -12.94 1.01
CA ILE A 175 -25.91 -11.58 0.99
C ILE A 175 -25.17 -10.70 -0.04
N LEU A 176 -23.87 -10.90 -0.21
CA LEU A 176 -23.06 -10.19 -1.20
C LEU A 176 -23.43 -10.59 -2.64
N ASP A 177 -23.76 -11.86 -2.88
CA ASP A 177 -24.22 -12.33 -4.19
C ASP A 177 -25.59 -11.73 -4.52
N LEU A 178 -26.52 -11.74 -3.56
CA LEU A 178 -27.85 -11.14 -3.72
C LEU A 178 -27.76 -9.64 -3.98
N TYR A 179 -26.90 -8.94 -3.23
CA TYR A 179 -26.64 -7.54 -3.48
C TYR A 179 -26.13 -7.27 -4.90
N SER A 180 -25.16 -8.06 -5.35
CA SER A 180 -24.56 -7.92 -6.68
C SER A 180 -25.53 -8.24 -7.82
N LEU A 181 -26.59 -9.01 -7.54
CA LEU A 181 -27.65 -9.34 -8.48
C LEU A 181 -28.67 -8.21 -8.65
N PHE A 182 -29.05 -7.57 -7.54
CA PHE A 182 -30.22 -6.66 -7.48
C PHE A 182 -29.88 -5.16 -7.29
N SER A 183 -28.64 -4.83 -6.93
CA SER A 183 -28.15 -3.45 -6.80
C SER A 183 -27.46 -2.96 -8.08
N ASN A 184 -27.58 -1.66 -8.35
CA ASN A 184 -26.88 -0.96 -9.45
C ASN A 184 -25.55 -0.31 -9.00
N GLY A 185 -25.10 -0.55 -7.76
CA GLY A 185 -24.05 0.24 -7.08
C GLY A 185 -22.83 -0.54 -6.58
N HIS A 186 -21.88 0.18 -6.00
CA HIS A 186 -20.61 -0.33 -5.47
C HIS A 186 -20.61 -0.33 -3.92
N ILE A 187 -20.45 -1.51 -3.32
CA ILE A 187 -20.17 -1.64 -1.87
C ILE A 187 -18.74 -1.15 -1.57
N ASN A 188 -18.59 -0.17 -0.68
CA ASN A 188 -17.28 0.25 -0.19
C ASN A 188 -16.72 -0.68 0.90
N SER A 189 -15.43 -0.60 1.19
CA SER A 189 -14.76 -1.50 2.13
C SER A 189 -15.38 -1.52 3.54
N LYS A 190 -15.92 -0.38 4.00
CA LYS A 190 -16.59 -0.26 5.30
C LYS A 190 -17.94 -0.97 5.31
N GLN A 191 -18.73 -0.81 4.25
CA GLN A 191 -19.99 -1.52 4.06
C GLN A 191 -19.77 -3.03 3.87
N LYS A 192 -18.70 -3.42 3.16
CA LYS A 192 -18.32 -4.82 2.98
C LYS A 192 -17.92 -5.47 4.30
N GLN A 193 -17.27 -4.73 5.19
CA GLN A 193 -16.96 -5.20 6.54
C GLN A 193 -18.22 -5.35 7.39
N GLN A 194 -19.15 -4.40 7.32
CA GLN A 194 -20.45 -4.48 8.02
C GLN A 194 -21.34 -5.63 7.51
N LEU A 195 -21.33 -5.89 6.20
CA LEU A 195 -22.09 -6.98 5.57
C LEU A 195 -21.36 -8.33 5.64
N GLY A 196 -20.03 -8.32 5.80
CA GLY A 196 -19.16 -9.50 5.79
C GLY A 196 -19.25 -10.35 7.06
N GLU A 197 -19.78 -9.81 8.17
CA GLU A 197 -20.07 -10.58 9.38
C GLU A 197 -21.33 -11.45 9.24
N ILE A 198 -22.10 -11.26 8.16
CA ILE A 198 -23.40 -11.89 7.94
C ILE A 198 -23.27 -12.91 6.82
N THR A 199 -22.43 -13.89 7.09
CA THR A 199 -22.20 -15.08 6.25
C THR A 199 -23.35 -16.09 6.37
N MET A 200 -24.60 -15.63 6.44
CA MET A 200 -25.74 -16.53 6.40
C MET A 200 -26.04 -16.88 4.95
N LYS A 201 -25.90 -18.17 4.61
CA LYS A 201 -26.46 -18.73 3.38
C LYS A 201 -27.98 -18.53 3.40
N GLY A 202 -28.49 -17.87 2.36
CA GLY A 202 -29.88 -17.51 2.05
C GLY A 202 -30.93 -17.56 3.16
N ASP A 203 -31.32 -16.37 3.63
CA ASP A 203 -32.59 -16.12 4.29
C ASP A 203 -33.63 -15.64 3.25
N LYS A 204 -34.81 -16.26 3.25
CA LYS A 204 -35.93 -15.90 2.35
C LYS A 204 -36.35 -14.44 2.53
N LYS A 205 -36.33 -13.89 3.74
CA LYS A 205 -36.64 -12.48 4.02
C LYS A 205 -35.61 -11.54 3.38
N VAL A 206 -34.33 -11.91 3.43
CA VAL A 206 -33.24 -11.15 2.81
C VAL A 206 -33.38 -11.16 1.29
N TYR A 207 -33.68 -12.31 0.69
CA TYR A 207 -33.93 -12.43 -0.74
C TYR A 207 -35.12 -11.57 -1.21
N GLU A 208 -36.27 -11.65 -0.53
CA GLU A 208 -37.45 -10.84 -0.87
C GLU A 208 -37.20 -9.34 -0.70
N LEU A 209 -36.40 -8.94 0.30
CA LEU A 209 -35.98 -7.55 0.49
C LEU A 209 -35.18 -7.04 -0.70
N PHE A 210 -34.19 -7.81 -1.18
CA PHE A 210 -33.40 -7.43 -2.35
C PHE A 210 -34.25 -7.35 -3.61
N LYS A 211 -35.11 -8.35 -3.84
CA LYS A 211 -36.02 -8.38 -5.00
C LYS A 211 -36.99 -7.20 -5.02
N LYS A 212 -37.58 -6.83 -3.87
CA LYS A 212 -38.49 -5.68 -3.73
C LYS A 212 -37.81 -4.33 -3.99
N ASN A 213 -36.49 -4.28 -3.88
CA ASN A 213 -35.70 -3.07 -4.03
C ASN A 213 -34.77 -3.10 -5.25
N GLU A 214 -35.03 -4.01 -6.21
CA GLU A 214 -34.31 -4.06 -7.48
C GLU A 214 -34.31 -2.67 -8.15
N GLY A 215 -33.11 -2.18 -8.48
CA GLY A 215 -32.91 -0.89 -9.12
C GLY A 215 -33.09 0.35 -8.22
N LYS A 216 -33.29 0.20 -6.91
CA LYS A 216 -33.38 1.33 -5.96
C LYS A 216 -32.02 1.74 -5.40
N ASN A 217 -32.01 2.89 -4.69
CA ASN A 217 -30.80 3.44 -4.09
C ASN A 217 -30.22 2.49 -3.02
N GLU A 218 -28.91 2.30 -3.13
CA GLU A 218 -28.06 1.45 -2.31
C GLU A 218 -28.17 1.71 -0.80
N GLN A 219 -28.30 2.97 -0.38
CA GLN A 219 -28.44 3.33 1.04
C GLN A 219 -29.75 2.81 1.65
N ILE A 220 -30.82 2.73 0.86
CA ILE A 220 -32.12 2.24 1.32
C ILE A 220 -32.04 0.72 1.55
N ILE A 221 -31.36 0.00 0.66
CA ILE A 221 -31.18 -1.45 0.75
C ILE A 221 -30.35 -1.81 1.99
N ILE A 222 -29.22 -1.12 2.20
CA ILE A 222 -28.34 -1.37 3.35
C ILE A 222 -29.07 -1.07 4.67
N GLN A 223 -29.80 0.04 4.75
CA GLN A 223 -30.53 0.37 5.97
C GLN A 223 -31.61 -0.67 6.30
N GLN A 224 -32.34 -1.15 5.29
CA GLN A 224 -33.36 -2.19 5.49
C GLN A 224 -32.75 -3.53 5.88
N LEU A 225 -31.56 -3.88 5.35
CA LEU A 225 -30.84 -5.07 5.78
C LEU A 225 -30.42 -4.96 7.24
N LEU A 226 -29.78 -3.86 7.64
CA LEU A 226 -29.35 -3.63 9.03
C LEU A 226 -30.52 -3.79 10.01
N ASN A 227 -31.68 -3.22 9.69
CA ASN A 227 -32.88 -3.38 10.50
C ASN A 227 -33.36 -4.85 10.59
N LEU A 228 -33.16 -5.65 9.53
CA LEU A 228 -33.54 -7.06 9.50
C LEU A 228 -32.59 -7.96 10.32
N ILE A 229 -31.39 -7.47 10.62
CA ILE A 229 -30.36 -8.18 11.38
C ILE A 229 -30.50 -7.88 12.89
N GLU A 230 -31.11 -6.74 13.24
CA GLU A 230 -31.37 -6.33 14.62
C GLU A 230 -32.69 -6.91 15.21
N GLU A 231 -33.53 -7.56 14.39
CA GLU A 231 -34.76 -8.30 14.78
C GLU A 231 -34.53 -9.81 14.95
#